data_AF-A0A537YDB8-F1
#
_entry.id   AF-A0A537YDB8-F1
#
_cell.length_a   1.000
_cell.length_b   1.000
_cell.length_c   1.000
_cell.angle_alpha   90.00
_cell.angle_beta   90.00
_cell.angle_gamma   90.00
#
_symmetry.space_group_name_H-M   'P 1'
#
loop_
_entity.id
_entity.type
_entity.pdbx_description
1 polymer ?
#
loop_
_entity_poly.entity_id
_entity_poly.type
_entity_poly.pdbx_seq_one_letter_code
_entity_poly.pdbx_strand_id
1 'polypeptide(L)'
;MKAEALRGARVYEERDRQEARRGRVQHITRGREHALRRREREALEMVREHFGDLRDLTVLDLGCGFGRLLGAFRAAGVPAKNLVGVDLVKPRIEAAAARFPGIRFIHGNAAELDLGGRTFDVVAMFTLVSSVRNDALATRIAGAVDTVLAPGGAIL
;
A
#
# COMPACT_ATOMS: atom_id res chain seq x y z
N MET A 1 -10.68 0.27 18.89
CA MET A 1 -10.12 1.07 17.78
C MET A 1 -8.61 0.93 17.66
N LYS A 2 -7.77 1.64 18.43
CA LYS A 2 -6.29 1.47 18.40
C LYS A 2 -5.85 0.02 18.66
N ALA A 3 -6.53 -0.65 19.59
CA ALA A 3 -6.32 -2.06 19.89
C ALA A 3 -6.54 -3.01 18.71
N GLU A 4 -7.36 -2.66 17.73
CA GLU A 4 -7.68 -3.54 16.59
C GLU A 4 -6.67 -3.40 15.45
N ALA A 5 -6.27 -2.17 15.12
CA ALA A 5 -5.13 -1.93 14.23
C ALA A 5 -3.86 -2.60 14.78
N LEU A 6 -3.62 -2.49 16.10
CA LEU A 6 -2.50 -3.16 16.78
C LEU A 6 -2.62 -4.69 16.76
N ARG A 7 -3.84 -5.26 16.82
CA ARG A 7 -4.05 -6.70 16.64
C ARG A 7 -3.69 -7.14 15.22
N GLY A 8 -4.14 -6.40 14.20
CA GLY A 8 -3.80 -6.68 12.80
C GLY A 8 -2.29 -6.67 12.55
N ALA A 9 -1.60 -5.63 13.03
CA ALA A 9 -0.14 -5.51 12.93
C ALA A 9 0.58 -6.72 13.54
N ARG A 10 0.18 -7.14 14.75
CA ARG A 10 0.77 -8.30 15.44
C ARG A 10 0.63 -9.61 14.65
N VAL A 11 -0.54 -9.85 14.06
CA VAL A 11 -0.77 -11.05 13.23
C VAL A 11 0.18 -11.08 12.04
N TYR A 12 0.38 -9.94 11.38
CA TYR A 12 1.30 -9.84 10.25
C TYR A 12 2.77 -9.96 10.67
N GLU A 13 3.16 -9.34 11.77
CA GLU A 13 4.51 -9.47 12.34
C GLU A 13 4.83 -10.92 12.74
N GLU A 14 3.88 -11.61 13.36
CA GLU A 14 4.06 -13.00 13.76
C GLU A 14 4.19 -13.91 12.54
N ARG A 15 3.32 -13.72 11.53
CA ARG A 15 3.42 -14.45 10.26
C ARG A 15 4.78 -14.23 9.60
N ASP A 16 5.24 -12.99 9.53
CA ASP A 16 6.52 -12.66 8.90
C ASP A 16 7.70 -13.24 9.68
N ARG A 17 7.64 -13.23 11.03
CA ARG A 17 8.62 -13.91 11.88
C ARG A 17 8.65 -15.42 11.64
N GLN A 18 7.50 -16.06 11.53
CA GLN A 18 7.41 -17.49 11.25
C GLN A 18 7.97 -17.83 9.86
N GLU A 19 7.68 -17.02 8.85
CA GLU A 19 8.24 -17.20 7.50
C GLU A 19 9.74 -16.95 7.48
N ALA A 20 10.25 -15.92 8.16
CA ALA A 20 11.68 -15.68 8.29
C ALA A 20 12.42 -16.87 8.94
N ARG A 21 11.87 -17.45 10.01
CA ARG A 21 12.42 -18.66 10.66
C ARG A 21 12.49 -19.87 9.74
N ARG A 22 11.62 -19.95 8.74
CA ARG A 22 11.61 -21.03 7.72
C ARG A 22 12.61 -20.79 6.58
N GLY A 23 13.48 -19.77 6.69
CA GLY A 23 14.34 -19.32 5.60
C GLY A 23 13.56 -18.64 4.48
N ARG A 24 12.30 -18.27 4.74
CA ARG A 24 11.36 -17.72 3.77
C ARG A 24 11.16 -16.23 3.97
N VAL A 25 12.24 -15.46 4.06
CA VAL A 25 12.12 -14.00 4.00
C VAL A 25 11.65 -13.65 2.59
N GLN A 26 10.37 -13.28 2.46
CA GLN A 26 9.69 -13.06 1.18
C GLN A 26 9.61 -14.30 0.25
N HIS A 27 9.76 -15.52 0.75
CA HIS A 27 9.62 -16.73 -0.08
C HIS A 27 8.14 -17.03 -0.29
N ILE A 28 7.57 -16.23 -1.16
CA ILE A 28 6.23 -16.34 -1.65
C ILE A 28 6.19 -17.58 -2.55
N THR A 29 5.23 -18.47 -2.32
CA THR A 29 5.04 -19.62 -3.22
C THR A 29 4.89 -19.10 -4.66
N ARG A 30 5.34 -19.87 -5.66
CA ARG A 30 5.23 -19.46 -7.08
C ARG A 30 3.83 -18.97 -7.44
N GLY A 31 2.79 -19.65 -6.95
CA GLY A 31 1.40 -19.25 -7.15
C GLY A 31 1.06 -17.88 -6.56
N ARG A 32 1.54 -17.57 -5.35
CA ARG A 32 1.29 -16.27 -4.73
C ARG A 32 2.13 -15.15 -5.37
N GLU A 33 3.35 -15.44 -5.83
CA GLU A 33 4.17 -14.47 -6.58
C GLU A 33 3.50 -14.14 -7.92
N HIS A 34 2.97 -15.16 -8.60
CA HIS A 34 2.19 -14.98 -9.82
C HIS A 34 0.93 -14.13 -9.58
N ALA A 35 0.19 -14.40 -8.51
CA ALA A 35 -0.99 -13.60 -8.14
C ALA A 35 -0.65 -12.14 -7.85
N LEU A 36 0.47 -11.88 -7.15
CA LEU A 36 0.93 -10.51 -6.88
C LEU A 36 1.34 -9.79 -8.15
N ARG A 37 2.09 -10.45 -9.05
CA ARG A 37 2.46 -9.87 -10.35
C ARG A 37 1.25 -9.58 -11.23
N ARG A 38 0.25 -10.46 -11.21
CA ARG A 38 -1.03 -10.25 -11.91
C ARG A 38 -1.71 -8.99 -11.39
N ARG A 39 -1.82 -8.84 -10.06
CA ARG A 39 -2.38 -7.63 -9.44
C ARG A 39 -1.59 -6.36 -9.79
N GLU A 40 -0.26 -6.41 -9.72
CA GLU A 40 0.61 -5.28 -10.07
C GLU A 40 0.37 -4.83 -11.51
N ARG A 41 0.29 -5.78 -12.45
CA ARG A 41 0.01 -5.50 -13.85
C ARG A 41 -1.40 -4.94 -14.06
N GLU A 42 -2.41 -5.55 -13.47
CA GLU A 42 -3.81 -5.11 -13.63
C GLU A 42 -4.04 -3.73 -13.04
N ALA A 43 -3.43 -3.42 -11.89
CA ALA A 43 -3.46 -2.07 -11.32
C ALA A 43 -2.85 -1.05 -12.28
N LEU A 44 -1.70 -1.35 -12.89
CA LEU A 44 -1.07 -0.47 -13.87
C LEU A 44 -1.91 -0.30 -15.14
N GLU A 45 -2.52 -1.37 -15.63
CA GLU A 45 -3.42 -1.34 -16.80
C GLU A 45 -4.62 -0.44 -16.53
N MET A 46 -5.34 -0.65 -15.42
CA MET A 46 -6.50 0.16 -15.05
C MET A 46 -6.15 1.65 -14.89
N VAL A 47 -5.01 1.97 -14.25
CA VAL A 47 -4.58 3.36 -14.09
C VAL A 47 -4.18 3.98 -15.42
N ARG A 48 -3.52 3.23 -16.32
CA ARG A 48 -3.20 3.72 -17.66
C ARG A 48 -4.44 3.94 -18.52
N GLU A 49 -5.42 3.06 -18.43
CA GLU A 49 -6.69 3.24 -19.14
C GLU A 49 -7.44 4.49 -18.69
N HIS A 50 -7.36 4.81 -17.39
CA HIS A 50 -8.05 5.97 -16.82
C HIS A 50 -7.30 7.30 -17.04
N PHE A 51 -5.99 7.33 -16.78
CA PHE A 51 -5.18 8.56 -16.78
C PHE A 51 -4.27 8.74 -18.00
N GLY A 52 -4.08 7.68 -18.79
CA GLY A 52 -3.11 7.67 -19.88
C GLY A 52 -1.67 7.63 -19.37
N ASP A 53 -1.00 8.77 -19.41
CA ASP A 53 0.38 8.89 -18.95
C ASP A 53 0.47 8.88 -17.43
N LEU A 54 1.44 8.13 -16.90
CA LEU A 54 1.62 7.94 -15.46
C LEU A 54 2.64 8.90 -14.85
N ARG A 55 3.44 9.60 -15.67
CA ARG A 55 4.62 10.36 -15.21
C ARG A 55 4.31 11.50 -14.23
N ASP A 56 3.10 12.02 -14.27
CA ASP A 56 2.67 13.13 -13.41
C ASP A 56 1.79 12.69 -12.24
N LEU A 57 1.46 11.39 -12.14
CA LEU A 57 0.58 10.90 -11.09
C LEU A 57 1.25 10.88 -9.73
N THR A 58 0.42 11.09 -8.70
CA THR A 58 0.75 10.90 -7.29
C THR A 58 -0.04 9.72 -6.74
N VAL A 59 0.67 8.72 -6.20
CA VAL A 59 0.10 7.43 -5.83
C VAL A 59 0.32 7.15 -4.34
N LEU A 60 -0.76 6.75 -3.67
CA LEU A 60 -0.78 6.28 -2.30
C LEU A 60 -1.13 4.78 -2.27
N ASP A 61 -0.34 3.98 -1.56
CA ASP A 61 -0.64 2.57 -1.26
C ASP A 61 -0.86 2.40 0.24
N LEU A 62 -2.10 2.16 0.65
CA LEU A 62 -2.49 1.91 2.03
C LEU A 62 -2.46 0.41 2.34
N GLY A 63 -1.63 0.03 3.32
CA GLY A 63 -1.22 -1.36 3.49
C GLY A 63 -0.17 -1.78 2.46
N CYS A 64 0.83 -0.93 2.23
CA CYS A 64 1.83 -1.14 1.17
C CYS A 64 2.77 -2.34 1.42
N GLY A 65 2.83 -2.84 2.65
CA GLY A 65 3.72 -3.91 3.06
C GLY A 65 5.17 -3.64 2.66
N PHE A 66 5.73 -4.51 1.81
CA PHE A 66 7.11 -4.40 1.33
C PHE A 66 7.27 -3.45 0.11
N GLY A 67 6.25 -2.66 -0.22
CA GLY A 67 6.29 -1.63 -1.27
C GLY A 67 6.24 -2.14 -2.71
N ARG A 68 5.76 -3.37 -2.94
CA ARG A 68 5.81 -4.01 -4.26
C ARG A 68 5.04 -3.25 -5.34
N LEU A 69 3.82 -2.81 -5.04
CA LEU A 69 2.97 -2.08 -5.97
C LEU A 69 3.60 -0.74 -6.34
N LEU A 70 4.09 0.03 -5.35
CA LEU A 70 4.81 1.27 -5.60
C LEU A 70 6.10 1.05 -6.41
N GLY A 71 6.80 -0.05 -6.18
CA GLY A 71 7.92 -0.46 -7.03
C GLY A 71 7.52 -0.68 -8.49
N ALA A 72 6.34 -1.25 -8.74
CA ALA A 72 5.80 -1.43 -10.08
C ALA A 72 5.39 -0.09 -10.73
N PHE A 73 4.73 0.81 -10.00
CA PHE A 73 4.46 2.18 -10.49
C PHE A 73 5.74 2.96 -10.82
N ARG A 74 6.76 2.85 -9.98
CA ARG A 74 8.08 3.45 -10.25
C ARG A 74 8.69 2.90 -11.54
N ALA A 75 8.66 1.57 -11.71
CA ALA A 75 9.18 0.92 -12.93
C ALA A 75 8.36 1.30 -14.19
N ALA A 76 7.09 1.64 -14.02
CA ALA A 76 6.19 2.07 -15.09
C ALA A 76 6.31 3.57 -15.45
N GLY A 77 7.13 4.35 -14.73
CA GLY A 77 7.45 5.74 -15.06
C GLY A 77 7.00 6.78 -14.03
N VAL A 78 6.30 6.39 -12.96
CA VAL A 78 5.91 7.35 -11.91
C VAL A 78 7.14 7.78 -11.11
N PRO A 79 7.40 9.09 -10.93
CA PRO A 79 8.54 9.58 -10.14
C PRO A 79 8.48 9.06 -8.70
N ALA A 80 9.60 8.57 -8.17
CA ALA A 80 9.65 8.02 -6.81
C ALA A 80 9.15 8.99 -5.74
N LYS A 81 9.41 10.30 -5.92
CA LYS A 81 8.94 11.37 -5.03
C LYS A 81 7.41 11.52 -4.97
N ASN A 82 6.69 11.01 -5.97
CA ASN A 82 5.24 11.03 -6.05
C ASN A 82 4.60 9.74 -5.50
N LEU A 83 5.41 8.82 -4.98
CA LEU A 83 4.96 7.53 -4.46
C LEU A 83 5.01 7.54 -2.93
N VAL A 84 3.88 7.21 -2.30
CA VAL A 84 3.74 7.15 -0.85
C VAL A 84 3.15 5.81 -0.43
N GLY A 85 3.79 5.15 0.53
CA GLY A 85 3.31 3.90 1.11
C GLY A 85 3.06 4.03 2.60
N VAL A 86 1.92 3.53 3.08
CA VAL A 86 1.58 3.49 4.50
C VAL A 86 1.33 2.05 4.93
N ASP A 87 1.92 1.62 6.04
CA ASP A 87 1.64 0.30 6.62
C ASP A 87 1.82 0.32 8.15
N LEU A 88 1.08 -0.55 8.84
CA LEU A 88 1.11 -0.71 10.30
C LEU A 88 2.30 -1.54 10.78
N VAL A 89 3.02 -2.24 9.89
CA VAL A 89 4.10 -3.17 10.23
C VAL A 89 5.46 -2.51 9.97
N LYS A 90 6.06 -1.93 11.02
CA LYS A 90 7.34 -1.20 10.94
C LYS A 90 8.47 -1.96 10.20
N PRO A 91 8.73 -3.27 10.46
CA PRO A 91 9.78 -3.99 9.74
C PRO A 91 9.56 -4.06 8.22
N ARG A 92 8.30 -4.04 7.75
CA ARG A 92 8.00 -4.03 6.32
C ARG A 92 8.31 -2.67 5.71
N ILE A 93 7.96 -1.59 6.39
CA ILE A 93 8.27 -0.22 6.00
C ILE A 93 9.78 -0.01 5.89
N GLU A 94 10.55 -0.49 6.87
CA GLU A 94 12.01 -0.41 6.85
C GLU A 94 12.61 -1.18 5.65
N ALA A 95 12.12 -2.40 5.40
CA ALA A 95 12.54 -3.19 4.25
C ALA A 95 12.12 -2.56 2.90
N ALA A 96 10.93 -1.96 2.83
CA ALA A 96 10.44 -1.27 1.63
C ALA A 96 11.29 -0.03 1.32
N ALA A 97 11.59 0.78 2.33
CA ALA A 97 12.44 1.96 2.20
C ALA A 97 13.88 1.60 1.76
N ALA A 98 14.45 0.53 2.32
CA ALA A 98 15.76 0.03 1.90
C ALA A 98 15.75 -0.48 0.45
N ARG A 99 14.67 -1.16 0.03
CA ARG A 99 14.54 -1.72 -1.32
C ARG A 99 14.25 -0.66 -2.40
N PHE A 100 13.50 0.38 -2.05
CA PHE A 100 13.02 1.38 -3.00
C PHE A 100 13.41 2.80 -2.55
N PRO A 101 14.70 3.17 -2.67
CA PRO A 101 15.14 4.51 -2.32
C PRO A 101 14.39 5.56 -3.16
N GLY A 102 14.10 6.71 -2.53
CA GLY A 102 13.36 7.84 -3.11
C GLY A 102 11.84 7.76 -3.00
N ILE A 103 11.26 6.59 -2.67
CA ILE A 103 9.83 6.46 -2.34
C ILE A 103 9.63 6.82 -0.86
N ARG A 104 8.54 7.54 -0.55
CA ARG A 104 8.19 7.89 0.84
C ARG A 104 7.40 6.74 1.48
N PHE A 105 7.98 6.09 2.48
CA PHE A 105 7.27 5.07 3.28
C PHE A 105 7.01 5.57 4.70
N ILE A 106 5.80 5.36 5.20
CA ILE A 106 5.32 5.86 6.48
C ILE A 106 4.80 4.68 7.31
N HIS A 107 5.36 4.51 8.51
CA HIS A 107 4.79 3.62 9.49
C HIS A 107 3.61 4.32 10.18
N GLY A 108 2.39 3.86 9.93
CA GLY A 108 1.20 4.57 10.38
C GLY A 108 -0.11 3.80 10.19
N ASN A 109 -1.16 4.31 10.81
CA ASN A 109 -2.51 3.77 10.71
C ASN A 109 -3.28 4.51 9.60
N ALA A 110 -3.76 3.77 8.60
CA ALA A 110 -4.54 4.34 7.50
C ALA A 110 -5.84 5.03 7.96
N ALA A 111 -6.40 4.66 9.12
CA ALA A 111 -7.59 5.31 9.69
C ALA A 111 -7.30 6.65 10.38
N GLU A 112 -6.03 7.02 10.52
CA GLU A 112 -5.56 8.26 11.17
C GLU A 112 -4.65 9.04 10.19
N LEU A 113 -4.95 8.93 8.89
CA LEU A 113 -4.15 9.51 7.84
C LEU A 113 -4.21 11.04 7.86
N ASP A 114 -3.04 11.68 7.91
CA ASP A 114 -2.88 13.10 7.67
C ASP A 114 -1.69 13.31 6.72
N LEU A 115 -1.99 13.35 5.42
CA LEU A 115 -0.99 13.53 4.36
C LEU A 115 -1.13 14.86 3.61
N GLY A 116 -1.98 15.76 4.14
CA GLY A 116 -2.20 17.09 3.58
C GLY A 116 -3.07 17.10 2.33
N GLY A 117 -4.36 17.37 2.51
CA GLY A 117 -5.30 17.72 1.42
C GLY A 117 -5.47 16.68 0.30
N ARG A 118 -6.32 17.02 -0.66
CA ARG A 118 -6.70 16.17 -1.80
C ARG A 118 -5.62 16.16 -2.89
N THR A 119 -4.56 15.38 -2.71
CA THR A 119 -3.35 15.43 -3.55
C THR A 119 -3.02 14.13 -4.30
N PHE A 120 -3.74 13.04 -4.06
CA PHE A 120 -3.42 11.74 -4.68
C PHE A 120 -4.36 11.41 -5.82
N ASP A 121 -3.80 11.19 -7.01
CA ASP A 121 -4.55 10.75 -8.20
C ASP A 121 -4.97 9.29 -8.06
N VAL A 122 -4.18 8.47 -7.36
CA VAL A 122 -4.48 7.06 -7.14
C VAL A 122 -4.29 6.69 -5.67
N VAL A 123 -5.30 6.06 -5.07
CA VAL A 123 -5.23 5.46 -3.74
C VAL A 123 -5.53 3.96 -3.83
N ALA A 124 -4.52 3.10 -3.59
CA ALA A 124 -4.66 1.65 -3.61
C ALA A 124 -4.80 1.07 -2.19
N MET A 125 -5.65 0.06 -2.02
CA MET A 125 -5.96 -0.56 -0.72
C MET A 125 -6.03 -2.11 -0.75
N PHE A 126 -5.27 -2.76 -1.64
CA PHE A 126 -5.39 -4.20 -1.91
C PHE A 126 -5.14 -5.17 -0.74
N THR A 127 -4.35 -4.78 0.26
CA THR A 127 -4.06 -5.65 1.43
C THR A 127 -4.66 -5.16 2.73
N LEU A 128 -5.24 -3.95 2.71
CA LEU A 128 -5.87 -3.32 3.87
C LEU A 128 -7.29 -3.84 4.07
N VAL A 129 -8.11 -3.85 3.01
CA VAL A 129 -9.55 -4.16 3.10
C VAL A 129 -9.81 -5.54 3.71
N SER A 130 -9.03 -6.56 3.32
CA SER A 130 -9.16 -7.92 3.86
C SER A 130 -8.87 -8.06 5.36
N SER A 131 -8.27 -7.05 5.98
CA SER A 131 -7.93 -7.02 7.40
C SER A 131 -8.91 -6.22 8.26
N VAL A 132 -9.82 -5.46 7.63
CA VAL A 132 -10.83 -4.64 8.30
C VAL A 132 -11.99 -5.56 8.72
N ARG A 133 -12.26 -5.64 10.03
CA ARG A 133 -13.22 -6.58 10.60
C ARG A 133 -14.51 -5.95 11.12
N ASN A 134 -14.62 -4.62 11.07
CA ASN A 134 -15.86 -3.92 11.41
C ASN A 134 -16.05 -2.64 10.59
N ASP A 135 -17.32 -2.25 10.50
CA ASP A 135 -17.78 -1.12 9.70
C ASP A 135 -17.25 0.22 10.22
N ALA A 136 -17.07 0.38 11.53
CA ALA A 136 -16.57 1.63 12.10
C ALA A 136 -15.13 1.93 11.65
N LEU A 137 -14.28 0.91 11.54
CA LEU A 137 -12.93 1.04 11.01
C LEU A 137 -12.96 1.27 9.49
N ALA A 138 -13.83 0.56 8.76
CA ALA A 138 -14.01 0.76 7.32
C ALA A 138 -14.42 2.21 7.00
N THR A 139 -15.43 2.73 7.71
CA THR A 139 -15.91 4.12 7.55
C THR A 139 -14.82 5.14 7.82
N ARG A 140 -13.96 4.92 8.82
CA ARG A 140 -12.84 5.83 9.10
C ARG A 140 -11.77 5.80 8.02
N ILE A 141 -11.43 4.62 7.51
CA ILE A 141 -10.50 4.49 6.40
C ILE A 141 -11.08 5.19 5.16
N ALA A 142 -12.36 4.96 4.86
CA ALA A 142 -13.03 5.62 3.74
C ALA A 142 -13.00 7.16 3.90
N GLY A 143 -13.29 7.68 5.09
CA GLY A 143 -13.19 9.12 5.36
C GLY A 143 -11.76 9.66 5.21
N ALA A 144 -10.75 8.91 5.67
CA ALA A 144 -9.35 9.28 5.50
C ALA A 144 -8.88 9.21 4.04
N VAL A 145 -9.46 8.33 3.22
CA VAL A 145 -9.21 8.30 1.77
C VAL A 145 -9.85 9.51 1.09
N ASP A 146 -11.07 9.88 1.48
CA ASP A 146 -11.79 11.02 0.92
C ASP A 146 -11.06 12.36 1.14
N THR A 147 -10.38 12.51 2.29
CA THR A 147 -9.59 13.72 2.57
C THR A 147 -8.34 13.86 1.70
N VAL A 148 -7.83 12.76 1.13
CA VAL A 148 -6.56 12.74 0.39
C VAL A 148 -6.70 12.48 -1.11
N LEU A 149 -7.82 11.89 -1.54
CA LEU A 149 -8.08 11.60 -2.95
C LEU A 149 -8.33 12.91 -3.73
N ALA A 150 -7.53 13.17 -4.76
CA ALA A 150 -7.70 14.31 -5.65
C ALA A 150 -9.08 14.30 -6.35
N PRO A 151 -9.63 15.46 -6.75
CA PRO A 151 -10.78 15.49 -7.65
C PRO A 151 -10.47 14.72 -8.95
N GLY A 152 -11.33 13.76 -9.30
CA GLY A 152 -11.09 12.86 -10.45
C GLY A 152 -10.08 11.74 -10.18
N GLY A 153 -9.61 11.59 -8.93
CA GLY A 153 -8.74 10.49 -8.54
C GLY A 153 -9.46 9.13 -8.50
N ALA A 154 -8.69 8.06 -8.60
CA ALA A 154 -9.16 6.69 -8.61
C ALA A 154 -8.78 5.93 -7.33
N ILE A 155 -9.64 5.00 -6.92
CA ILE A 155 -9.39 4.06 -5.82
C ILE A 155 -9.26 2.65 -6.40
N LEU A 156 -8.26 1.88 -5.92
CA LEU A 156 -7.97 0.50 -6.34
C LEU A 156 -8.06 -0.51 -5.18
#